data_AF-A0A1G7SIQ8-F1
#
_entry.id   AF-A0A1G7SIQ8-F1
#
_cell.length_a   1.000
_cell.length_b   1.000
_cell.length_c   1.000
_cell.angle_alpha   90.00
_cell.angle_beta   90.00
_cell.angle_gamma   90.00
#
_symmetry.space_group_name_H-M   'P 1'
#
loop_
_entity.id
_entity.type
_entity.pdbx_description
1 polymer ?
#
loop_
_entity_poly.entity_id
_entity_poly.type
_entity_poly.pdbx_seq_one_letter_code
_entity_poly.pdbx_strand_id
1 'polypeptide(L)'
;MTNDEIKALIMEIRRYAENRRGDVARGAETPALAALMVEKFGEGIAKATQLLGVDGANELRREIDRLVREVDPHYPTHLQYRFEARPAGLAINGSAH
;
A
#
# COMPACT_ATOMS: atom_id res chain seq x y z
N MET A 1 5.73 22.78 9.27
CA MET A 1 4.82 22.22 8.26
C MET A 1 3.39 22.37 8.76
N THR A 2 2.47 22.91 7.97
CA THR A 2 1.07 23.20 8.32
C THR A 2 0.14 22.03 7.95
N ASN A 3 -1.08 22.03 8.48
CA ASN A 3 -2.13 21.04 8.18
C ASN A 3 -2.40 20.88 6.66
N ASP A 4 -2.08 21.90 5.85
CA ASP A 4 -2.28 21.86 4.40
C ASP A 4 -1.33 20.90 3.69
N GLU A 5 -0.14 20.63 4.23
CA GLU A 5 0.79 19.67 3.64
C GLU A 5 0.31 18.23 3.83
N ILE A 6 -0.32 17.91 4.97
CA ILE A 6 -0.97 16.60 5.15
C ILE A 6 -2.11 16.42 4.16
N LYS A 7 -2.93 17.45 3.94
CA LYS A 7 -3.99 17.40 2.93
C LYS A 7 -3.42 17.17 1.54
N ALA A 8 -2.31 17.82 1.18
CA ALA A 8 -1.64 17.61 -0.09
C ALA A 8 -1.15 16.15 -0.25
N LEU A 9 -0.54 15.59 0.80
CA LEU A 9 -0.11 14.19 0.80
C LEU A 9 -1.28 13.20 0.71
N ILE A 10 -2.40 13.50 1.38
CA ILE A 10 -3.66 12.73 1.27
C ILE A 10 -4.19 12.77 -0.17
N MET A 11 -4.18 13.94 -0.81
CA MET A 11 -4.61 14.06 -2.21
C MET A 11 -3.70 13.27 -3.16
N GLU A 12 -2.40 13.23 -2.88
CA GLU A 12 -1.44 12.48 -3.68
C GLU A 12 -1.67 10.96 -3.57
N ILE A 13 -1.81 10.42 -2.35
CA ILE A 13 -2.08 8.99 -2.17
C ILE A 13 -3.43 8.57 -2.75
N ARG A 14 -4.46 9.44 -2.69
CA ARG A 14 -5.75 9.22 -3.36
C ARG A 14 -5.60 9.10 -4.86
N ARG A 15 -4.88 10.03 -5.49
CA ARG A 15 -4.64 10.00 -6.95
C ARG A 15 -3.87 8.74 -7.35
N TYR A 16 -2.86 8.38 -6.56
CA TYR A 16 -2.09 7.16 -6.80
C TYR A 16 -2.99 5.91 -6.72
N ALA A 17 -3.84 5.80 -5.69
CA ALA A 17 -4.77 4.70 -5.54
C ALA A 17 -5.83 4.64 -6.65
N GLU A 18 -6.36 5.78 -7.09
CA GLU A 18 -7.34 5.83 -8.19
C GLU A 18 -6.75 5.32 -9.51
N ASN A 19 -5.51 5.70 -9.83
CA ASN A 19 -4.82 5.18 -11.02
C ASN A 19 -4.69 3.65 -10.95
N ARG A 20 -4.31 3.10 -9.79
CA ARG A 20 -4.22 1.65 -9.58
C ARG A 20 -5.57 0.95 -9.68
N ARG A 21 -6.66 1.57 -9.18
CA ARG A 21 -8.03 1.06 -9.39
C ARG A 21 -8.39 1.03 -10.86
N GLY A 22 -8.01 2.05 -11.63
CA GLY A 22 -8.15 2.06 -13.08
C GLY A 22 -7.40 0.90 -13.74
N ASP A 23 -6.17 0.63 -13.29
CA ASP A 23 -5.35 -0.49 -13.78
C ASP A 23 -5.97 -1.86 -13.45
N VAL A 24 -6.55 -2.01 -12.27
CA VAL A 24 -7.33 -3.21 -11.89
C VAL A 24 -8.57 -3.35 -12.75
N ALA A 25 -9.35 -2.28 -12.94
CA ALA A 25 -10.59 -2.30 -13.70
C ALA A 25 -10.37 -2.68 -15.18
N ARG A 26 -9.24 -2.28 -15.76
CA ARG A 26 -8.84 -2.66 -17.13
C ARG A 26 -8.08 -3.99 -17.22
N GLY A 27 -7.93 -4.71 -16.10
CA GLY A 27 -7.28 -6.02 -16.03
C GLY A 27 -5.75 -6.01 -16.18
N ALA A 28 -5.12 -4.85 -16.05
CA ALA A 28 -3.66 -4.72 -16.16
C ALA A 28 -2.93 -5.11 -14.87
N GLU A 29 -3.60 -5.01 -13.73
CA GLU A 29 -3.10 -5.42 -12.42
C GLU A 29 -4.15 -6.25 -11.66
N THR A 30 -3.69 -7.03 -10.68
CA THR A 30 -4.59 -7.69 -9.72
C THR A 30 -4.89 -6.74 -8.56
N PRO A 31 -6.06 -6.84 -7.91
CA PRO A 31 -6.35 -6.09 -6.69
C PRO A 31 -5.26 -6.24 -5.61
N ALA A 32 -4.77 -7.47 -5.42
CA ALA A 32 -3.74 -7.79 -4.43
C ALA A 32 -2.42 -7.04 -4.70
N LEU A 33 -1.97 -6.99 -5.97
CA LEU A 33 -0.77 -6.25 -6.36
C LEU A 33 -0.99 -4.75 -6.24
N ALA A 34 -2.12 -4.24 -6.73
CA ALA A 34 -2.45 -2.82 -6.67
C ALA A 34 -2.50 -2.31 -5.23
N ALA A 35 -3.15 -3.05 -4.33
CA ALA A 35 -3.23 -2.69 -2.91
C ALA A 35 -1.87 -2.76 -2.20
N LEU A 36 -1.01 -3.74 -2.55
CA LEU A 36 0.39 -3.76 -2.10
C LEU A 36 1.13 -2.49 -2.51
N MET A 37 0.99 -2.07 -3.76
CA MET A 37 1.67 -0.88 -4.27
C MET A 37 1.19 0.39 -3.57
N VAL A 38 -0.11 0.51 -3.30
CA VAL A 38 -0.69 1.64 -2.52
C VAL A 38 -0.19 1.63 -1.08
N GLU A 39 -0.18 0.46 -0.43
CA GLU A 39 0.35 0.29 0.92
C GLU A 39 1.81 0.74 1.00
N LYS A 40 2.70 0.23 0.15
CA LYS A 40 4.15 0.51 0.24
C LYS A 40 4.47 1.97 -0.09
N PHE A 41 3.77 2.54 -1.06
CA PHE A 41 3.90 3.97 -1.37
C PHE A 41 3.44 4.82 -0.17
N GLY A 42 2.28 4.51 0.40
CA GLY A 42 1.74 5.19 1.59
C GLY A 42 2.63 5.07 2.82
N GLU A 43 3.14 3.87 3.12
CA GLU A 43 4.07 3.63 4.22
C GLU A 43 5.35 4.47 4.10
N GLY A 44 5.89 4.59 2.88
CA GLY A 44 7.04 5.44 2.59
C GLY A 44 6.77 6.90 2.92
N ILE A 45 5.63 7.44 2.46
CA ILE A 45 5.21 8.82 2.78
C ILE A 45 5.03 8.97 4.29
N ALA A 46 4.26 8.08 4.93
CA ALA A 46 4.01 8.15 6.37
C ALA A 46 5.31 8.11 7.20
N LYS A 47 6.29 7.31 6.77
CA LYS A 47 7.60 7.25 7.40
C LYS A 47 8.38 8.55 7.24
N ALA A 48 8.37 9.14 6.04
CA ALA A 48 9.02 10.43 5.79
C ALA A 48 8.37 11.56 6.63
N THR A 49 7.05 11.64 6.64
CA THR A 49 6.26 12.59 7.45
C THR A 49 6.61 12.47 8.93
N GLN A 50 6.74 11.25 9.45
CA GLN A 50 7.16 11.00 10.83
C GLN A 50 8.59 11.51 11.10
N LEU A 51 9.54 11.23 10.20
CA LEU A 51 10.94 11.65 10.36
C LEU A 51 11.11 13.18 10.29
N LEU A 52 10.25 13.86 9.53
CA LEU A 52 10.24 15.31 9.40
C LEU A 52 9.46 16.01 10.53
N GLY A 53 8.91 15.25 11.50
CA GLY A 53 8.19 15.82 12.64
C GLY A 53 6.88 16.51 12.25
N VAL A 54 6.21 16.02 11.21
CA VAL A 54 4.98 16.63 10.70
C VAL A 54 3.77 16.08 11.46
N ASP A 55 2.99 16.99 12.04
CA ASP A 55 1.72 16.66 12.69
C ASP A 55 0.70 16.12 11.68
N GLY A 56 -0.16 15.18 12.09
CA GLY A 56 -1.21 14.61 11.22
C GLY A 56 -0.83 13.30 10.51
N ALA A 57 0.33 12.72 10.80
CA ALA A 57 0.72 11.40 10.30
C ALA A 57 -0.31 10.28 10.57
N ASN A 58 -1.09 10.40 11.66
CA ASN A 58 -2.16 9.47 12.00
C ASN A 58 -3.35 9.55 11.03
N GLU A 59 -3.68 10.74 10.54
CA GLU A 59 -4.75 10.93 9.55
C GLU A 59 -4.33 10.33 8.21
N LEU A 60 -3.10 10.62 7.78
CA LEU A 60 -2.52 10.02 6.58
C LEU A 60 -2.51 8.49 6.65
N ARG A 61 -2.12 7.90 7.80
CA ARG A 61 -2.14 6.44 7.99
C ARG A 61 -3.55 5.85 7.85
N ARG A 62 -4.57 6.47 8.47
CA ARG A 62 -5.96 6.01 8.33
C ARG A 62 -6.43 6.06 6.88
N GLU A 63 -6.01 7.09 6.15
CA GLU A 63 -6.38 7.24 4.75
C GLU A 63 -5.72 6.19 3.86
N ILE A 64 -4.44 5.91 4.07
CA ILE A 64 -3.73 4.80 3.40
C ILE A 64 -4.48 3.49 3.67
N ASP A 65 -4.79 3.21 4.92
CA ASP A 65 -5.52 2.02 5.37
C ASP A 65 -6.91 1.88 4.71
N ARG A 66 -7.62 2.99 4.54
CA ARG A 66 -8.91 3.02 3.82
C ARG A 66 -8.71 2.68 2.34
N LEU A 67 -7.78 3.36 1.68
CA LEU A 67 -7.52 3.18 0.24
C LEU A 67 -7.06 1.76 -0.10
N VAL A 68 -6.20 1.16 0.74
CA VAL A 68 -5.76 -0.23 0.56
C VAL A 68 -6.95 -1.20 0.57
N ARG A 69 -7.89 -1.03 1.50
CA ARG A 69 -9.10 -1.88 1.60
C ARG A 69 -10.12 -1.60 0.48
N GLU A 70 -10.12 -0.40 -0.09
CA GLU A 70 -10.95 -0.07 -1.25
C GLU A 70 -10.41 -0.68 -2.55
N VAL A 71 -9.08 -0.71 -2.70
CA VAL A 71 -8.43 -1.35 -3.84
C VAL A 71 -8.57 -2.87 -3.75
N ASP A 72 -8.41 -3.43 -2.55
CA ASP A 72 -8.48 -4.86 -2.30
C ASP A 72 -9.39 -5.19 -1.09
N PRO A 73 -10.66 -5.54 -1.35
CA PRO A 73 -11.58 -5.97 -0.30
C PRO A 73 -11.14 -7.25 0.44
N HIS A 74 -10.24 -8.04 -0.13
CA HIS A 74 -9.69 -9.26 0.46
C HIS A 74 -8.29 -9.07 1.02
N TYR A 75 -7.87 -7.82 1.23
CA TYR A 75 -6.52 -7.45 1.66
C TYR A 75 -5.98 -8.27 2.85
N PRO A 76 -6.74 -8.55 3.94
CA PRO A 76 -6.21 -9.37 5.04
C PRO A 76 -5.75 -10.77 4.59
N THR A 77 -6.50 -11.39 3.69
CA THR A 77 -6.18 -12.70 3.14
C THR A 77 -4.97 -12.63 2.20
N HIS A 78 -4.94 -11.63 1.31
CA HIS A 78 -3.79 -11.44 0.42
C HIS A 78 -2.51 -11.06 1.17
N LEU A 79 -2.61 -10.30 2.26
CA LEU A 79 -1.49 -10.03 3.17
C LEU A 79 -0.95 -11.33 3.78
N GLN A 80 -1.83 -12.20 4.27
CA GLN A 80 -1.45 -13.50 4.81
C GLN A 80 -0.72 -14.35 3.77
N TYR A 81 -1.22 -14.43 2.53
CA TYR A 81 -0.55 -15.15 1.45
C TYR A 81 0.86 -14.64 1.19
N ARG A 82 1.12 -13.33 1.29
CA ARG A 82 2.47 -12.78 1.12
C ARG A 82 3.43 -13.24 2.23
N PHE A 83 2.96 -13.34 3.47
CA PHE A 83 3.76 -13.88 4.57
C PHE A 83 4.02 -15.38 4.40
N GLU A 84 3.01 -16.14 3.97
CA GLU A 84 3.09 -17.58 3.75
C GLU A 84 3.91 -17.96 2.51
N ALA A 85 3.93 -17.11 1.48
CA ALA A 85 4.62 -17.36 0.23
C ALA A 85 6.13 -17.57 0.37
N ARG A 86 6.73 -17.25 1.54
CA ARG A 86 8.16 -17.43 1.85
C ARG A 86 9.03 -17.11 0.63
N PRO A 87 9.21 -15.85 0.24
CA PRO A 87 9.95 -15.51 -0.98
C PRO A 87 11.39 -16.05 -1.03
N ALA A 88 12.01 -16.26 0.14
CA ALA A 88 13.32 -16.90 0.31
C ALA A 88 13.28 -18.44 0.45
N GLY A 89 12.09 -19.04 0.41
CA GLY A 89 11.84 -20.49 0.34
C GLY A 89 11.95 -21.05 -1.08
N LEU A 90 12.47 -20.26 -2.03
CA LEU A 90 13.00 -20.82 -3.27
C LEU A 90 14.14 -21.77 -2.89
N ALA A 91 13.90 -23.07 -3.01
CA ALA A 91 14.97 -24.05 -2.95
C ALA A 91 15.91 -23.79 -4.13
N ILE A 92 16.92 -22.96 -3.92
CA ILE A 92 17.98 -22.69 -4.92
C ILE A 92 18.73 -24.00 -5.27
N ASN A 93 18.56 -25.04 -4.45
CA ASN A 93 19.14 -26.36 -4.63
C ASN A 93 18.06 -27.46 -4.77
N GLY A 94 17.19 -27.38 -5.78
CA GLY A 94 16.63 -28.55 -6.50
C GLY A 94 15.96 -29.72 -5.74
N SER A 95 15.62 -29.63 -4.46
CA SER A 95 14.87 -30.67 -3.76
C SER A 95 13.89 -30.06 -2.77
N ALA A 96 12.65 -29.90 -3.22
CA ALA A 96 11.51 -29.70 -2.34
C ALA A 96 11.10 -31.07 -1.76
N HIS A 97 11.04 -31.15 -0.43
CA HIS A 97 10.31 -32.17 0.32
C HIS A 97 9.23 -31.47 1.13
#